data_AF-A0A7C4G6K0-F1
#
_entry.id   AF-A0A7C4G6K0-F1
#
_cell.length_a   1.000
_cell.length_b   1.000
_cell.length_c   1.000
_cell.angle_alpha   90.00
_cell.angle_beta   90.00
_cell.angle_gamma   90.00
#
_symmetry.space_group_name_H-M   'P 1'
#
loop_
_entity.id
_entity.type
_entity.pdbx_description
1 polymer ?
#
loop_
_entity_poly.entity_id
_entity_poly.type
_entity_poly.pdbx_seq_one_letter_code
_entity_poly.pdbx_strand_id
1 'polypeptide(L)' 'EPLTKGPLAGSKLDWDKWNSMLDLYYAKRGWDLNGIPKKSTLKELKLDFTIKTLEGIVKLSE' A
#
# COMPACT_ATOMS: atom_id res chain seq x y z
N GLU A 1 -5.06 22.01 2.73
CA GLU A 1 -4.90 23.24 1.92
C GLU A 1 -3.41 23.54 1.70
N PRO A 2 -3.02 24.21 0.60
CA PRO A 2 -1.62 24.51 0.35
C PRO A 2 -1.04 25.48 1.37
N LEU A 3 0.28 25.50 1.48
CA LEU A 3 0.98 26.53 2.27
C LEU A 3 0.64 27.92 1.74
N THR A 4 0.39 28.87 2.63
CA THR A 4 -0.01 30.24 2.23
C THR A 4 1.16 31.22 2.16
N LYS A 5 2.34 30.85 2.69
CA LYS A 5 3.52 31.72 2.79
C LYS A 5 4.82 30.94 2.59
N GLY A 6 5.90 31.67 2.29
CA GLY A 6 7.25 31.11 2.12
C GLY A 6 7.48 30.52 0.72
N PRO A 7 8.68 29.96 0.47
CA PRO A 7 9.10 29.51 -0.88
C PRO A 7 8.28 28.32 -1.42
N LEU A 8 7.52 27.63 -0.57
CA LEU A 8 6.64 26.53 -0.93
C LEU A 8 5.15 26.94 -0.93
N ALA A 9 4.84 28.23 -0.84
CA ALA A 9 3.45 28.71 -0.92
C ALA A 9 2.76 28.20 -2.20
N GLY A 10 1.50 27.79 -2.08
CA GLY A 10 0.72 27.18 -3.17
C GLY A 10 1.00 25.69 -3.39
N SER A 11 2.06 25.12 -2.79
CA SER A 11 2.37 23.70 -2.93
C SER A 11 1.33 22.86 -2.19
N LYS A 12 0.83 21.84 -2.87
CA LYS A 12 -0.10 20.84 -2.33
C LYS A 12 0.30 19.45 -2.81
N LEU A 13 -0.18 18.44 -2.11
CA LEU A 13 -0.04 17.07 -2.55
C LEU A 13 -0.76 16.88 -3.89
N ASP A 14 -0.05 16.24 -4.81
CA ASP A 14 -0.60 15.74 -6.06
C ASP A 14 -1.09 14.31 -5.81
N TRP A 15 -2.41 14.11 -5.89
CA TRP A 15 -3.04 12.83 -5.56
C TRP A 15 -2.64 11.72 -6.52
N ASP A 16 -2.44 12.02 -7.80
CA ASP A 16 -2.09 11.00 -8.80
C ASP A 16 -0.66 10.51 -8.58
N LYS A 17 0.27 11.45 -8.31
CA LYS A 17 1.65 11.11 -7.94
C LYS A 17 1.71 10.35 -6.62
N TRP A 18 0.88 10.76 -5.65
CA TRP A 18 0.79 10.07 -4.36
C TRP A 18 0.31 8.63 -4.52
N ASN A 19 -0.78 8.40 -5.25
CA ASN A 19 -1.32 7.07 -5.49
C ASN A 19 -0.32 6.20 -6.27
N SER A 20 0.35 6.75 -7.28
CA SER A 20 1.41 6.04 -8.02
C SER A 20 2.57 5.63 -7.11
N MET A 21 2.98 6.50 -6.18
CA MET A 21 4.01 6.17 -5.19
C MET A 21 3.54 5.08 -4.22
N LEU A 22 2.26 5.10 -3.83
CA LEU A 22 1.66 4.11 -2.94
C LEU A 22 1.62 2.73 -3.61
N ASP A 23 1.25 2.64 -4.88
CA ASP A 23 1.25 1.40 -5.65
C ASP A 23 2.66 0.80 -5.74
N LEU A 24 3.68 1.64 -6.00
CA LEU A 24 5.08 1.22 -5.99
C LEU A 24 5.52 0.71 -4.61
N TYR A 25 5.06 1.36 -3.54
CA TYR A 25 5.33 0.94 -2.18
C TYR A 25 4.73 -0.43 -1.87
N TYR A 26 3.47 -0.67 -2.25
CA TYR A 26 2.82 -1.97 -2.09
C TYR A 26 3.51 -3.05 -2.91
N ALA A 27 3.83 -2.78 -4.18
CA ALA A 27 4.56 -3.72 -5.02
C ALA A 27 5.90 -4.12 -4.40
N LYS A 28 6.67 -3.16 -3.87
CA LYS A 28 7.95 -3.42 -3.20
C LYS A 28 7.80 -4.26 -1.93
N ARG A 29 6.67 -4.14 -1.23
CA ARG A 29 6.33 -4.93 -0.03
C ARG A 29 5.74 -6.31 -0.37
N GLY A 30 5.49 -6.61 -1.65
CA GLY A 30 4.79 -7.82 -2.06
C GLY A 30 3.30 -7.78 -1.67
N TRP A 31 2.71 -6.60 -1.67
CA TRP A 31 1.29 -6.37 -1.39
C TRP A 31 0.52 -6.12 -2.69
N ASP A 32 -0.80 -6.25 -2.64
CA ASP A 32 -1.69 -5.85 -3.73
C ASP A 32 -1.99 -4.34 -3.69
N LEU A 33 -2.75 -3.86 -4.68
CA LEU A 33 -3.12 -2.45 -4.79
C LEU A 33 -4.10 -1.99 -3.69
N ASN A 34 -4.67 -2.91 -2.91
CA ASN A 34 -5.51 -2.60 -1.76
C ASN A 34 -4.71 -2.50 -0.46
N GLY A 35 -3.38 -2.64 -0.54
CA GLY A 35 -2.49 -2.65 0.63
C GLY A 35 -2.56 -3.95 1.43
N ILE A 36 -2.97 -5.06 0.82
CA ILE A 36 -3.08 -6.36 1.47
C ILE A 36 -1.87 -7.23 1.06
N PRO A 37 -1.16 -7.87 2.00
CA PRO A 37 -0.08 -8.78 1.68
C PRO A 37 -0.53 -9.96 0.80
N LYS A 38 0.25 -10.27 -0.23
CA LYS A 38 0.03 -11.45 -1.06
C LYS A 38 0.28 -12.75 -0.29
N LYS A 39 -0.37 -13.84 -0.69
CA LYS A 39 -0.14 -15.16 -0.08
C LYS A 39 1.32 -15.59 -0.22
N SER A 40 1.93 -15.34 -1.37
CA SER A 40 3.36 -15.57 -1.62
C SER A 40 4.24 -14.88 -0.57
N THR A 41 4.03 -13.59 -0.34
CA THR A 41 4.75 -12.79 0.67
C THR A 41 4.55 -13.33 2.09
N LEU A 42 3.31 -13.70 2.46
CA LEU A 42 3.03 -14.28 3.78
C LEU A 42 3.78 -15.61 3.99
N LYS A 43 3.84 -16.47 2.96
CA LYS A 43 4.59 -17.73 3.01
C LYS A 43 6.10 -17.52 3.09
N GLU A 44 6.65 -16.58 2.30
CA GLU A 44 8.07 -16.23 2.32
C GLU A 44 8.53 -15.77 3.71
N LEU A 45 7.69 -14.98 4.38
CA LEU A 45 7.94 -14.47 5.73
C LEU A 45 7.55 -15.45 6.85
N LYS A 46 7.10 -16.67 6.53
CA LYS A 46 6.64 -17.68 7.50
C LYS A 46 5.47 -17.22 8.38
N LEU A 47 4.57 -16.45 7.78
CA LEU A 47 3.33 -15.94 8.37
C LEU A 47 2.08 -16.64 7.79
N ASP A 48 2.26 -17.83 7.22
CA ASP A 48 1.19 -18.60 6.57
C ASP A 48 0.01 -18.92 7.50
N PHE A 49 0.25 -19.01 8.81
CA PHE A 49 -0.80 -19.18 9.82
C PHE A 49 -1.86 -18.07 9.79
N THR A 50 -1.54 -16.87 9.27
CA THR A 50 -2.49 -15.75 9.16
C THR A 50 -3.43 -15.86 7.97
N ILE A 51 -3.10 -16.66 6.95
CA ILE A 51 -3.83 -16.73 5.67
C ILE A 51 -5.29 -17.08 5.89
N LYS A 52 -5.56 -18.12 6.68
CA LYS A 52 -6.94 -18.59 6.94
C LYS A 52 -7.80 -17.51 7.60
N THR A 53 -7.23 -16.74 8.53
CA THR A 53 -7.94 -15.64 9.19
C THR A 53 -8.23 -14.50 8.22
N LEU A 54 -7.24 -14.12 7.40
CA LEU A 54 -7.39 -13.05 6.43
C LEU A 54 -8.38 -13.40 5.31
N GLU A 55 -8.39 -14.64 4.81
CA GLU A 55 -9.36 -15.11 3.81
C GLU A 55 -10.81 -15.07 4.31
N GLY A 56 -11.03 -15.11 5.63
CA GLY A 56 -12.33 -14.92 6.24
C GLY A 56 -12.83 -13.47 6.24
N ILE A 57 -11.96 -12.50 5.94
CA ILE A 57 -12.24 -11.05 6.02
C ILE A 57 -12.13 -10.41 4.64
N VAL A 58 -11.13 -10.79 3.85
CA VAL A 58 -10.79 -10.22 2.55
C VAL A 58 -10.40 -11.29 1.54
N LYS A 59 -10.55 -11.00 0.25
CA LYS A 59 -10.02 -11.85 -0.82
C LYS A 59 -8.52 -11.62 -0.96
N LEU A 60 -7.70 -12.62 -0.64
CA LEU A 60 -6.26 -12.54 -0.83
C LEU A 60 -5.86 -12.82 -2.29
N SER A 61 -4.92 -12.01 -2.79
CA SER A 61 -4.19 -12.27 -4.04
C SER A 61 -3.00 -13.20 -3.81
N GLU A 62 -2.62 -13.93 -4.85
CA GLU A 62 -1.47 -14.86 -4.85
C GLU A 62 -0.11 -14.12 -4.74
#